data_AF-A0A956AI52-F1
#
_entry.id   AF-A0A956AI52-F1
#
_cell.length_a   1.000
_cell.length_b   1.000
_cell.length_c   1.000
_cell.angle_alpha   90.00
_cell.angle_beta   90.00
_cell.angle_gamma   90.00
#
_symmetry.space_group_name_H-M   'P 1'
#
loop_
_entity.id
_entity.type
_entity.pdbx_description
1 polymer ?
#
loop_
_entity_poly.entity_id
_entity_poly.type
_entity_poly.pdbx_seq_one_letter_code
_entity_poly.pdbx_strand_id
1 'polypeptide(L)'
;MARMLPFAVFALCLAACGNGSKEDPASKFLKASCKSDDACAEGFVCQITDGNGTCVKGERSKADQAAKAKAEAEERARKEAAKRETKPGEGRLEARICPLFKNTPEAIGTLIAKHVETGKETYIHLAREVPDGSWQDVFTFWSLPVGQYEVTATYGIQVRGRAEVVKLKCH
;
A
#
# COMPACT_ATOMS: atom_id res chain seq x y z
N MET A 1 -51.81 -25.08 5.92
CA MET A 1 -51.35 -26.47 6.15
C MET A 1 -49.90 -26.37 6.61
N ALA A 2 -49.64 -26.42 7.93
CA ALA A 2 -49.16 -27.62 8.66
C ALA A 2 -47.79 -28.11 8.11
N ARG A 3 -46.70 -28.30 8.87
CA ARG A 3 -46.48 -28.53 10.31
C ARG A 3 -44.96 -28.58 10.61
N MET A 4 -44.59 -28.16 11.82
CA MET A 4 -43.66 -28.81 12.77
C MET A 4 -42.15 -28.92 12.47
N LEU A 5 -41.37 -28.22 13.32
CA LEU A 5 -40.13 -28.73 13.92
C LEU A 5 -40.46 -29.85 14.93
N PRO A 6 -39.54 -30.80 15.18
CA PRO A 6 -38.93 -30.82 16.52
C PRO A 6 -37.46 -31.27 16.63
N PHE A 7 -36.81 -30.67 17.63
CA PHE A 7 -35.76 -31.10 18.55
C PHE A 7 -35.14 -32.53 18.50
N ALA A 8 -33.80 -32.52 18.56
CA ALA A 8 -32.87 -33.29 19.41
C ALA A 8 -32.81 -34.83 19.37
N VAL A 9 -31.62 -35.36 19.01
CA VAL A 9 -30.95 -36.42 19.79
C VAL A 9 -29.44 -36.16 19.80
N PHE A 10 -28.94 -35.92 21.01
CA PHE A 10 -27.55 -35.95 21.42
C PHE A 10 -27.20 -37.44 21.64
N ALA A 11 -26.26 -38.01 20.90
CA ALA A 11 -25.68 -39.32 21.24
C ALA A 11 -24.23 -39.40 20.77
N LEU A 12 -23.35 -39.45 21.76
CA LEU A 12 -21.94 -39.80 21.73
C LEU A 12 -21.65 -41.01 20.81
N CYS A 13 -20.59 -40.89 20.01
CA CYS A 13 -19.60 -41.96 19.90
C CYS A 13 -18.20 -41.34 19.96
N LEU A 14 -17.57 -41.52 21.12
CA LEU A 14 -16.14 -41.37 21.31
C LEU A 14 -15.37 -42.33 20.38
N ALA A 15 -14.16 -41.89 20.05
CA ALA A 15 -12.97 -42.69 19.76
C ALA A 15 -12.91 -43.43 18.42
N ALA A 16 -12.26 -42.76 17.45
CA ALA A 16 -11.13 -43.37 16.76
C ALA A 16 -9.93 -42.42 16.88
N CYS A 17 -9.05 -42.77 17.82
CA CYS A 17 -7.69 -42.24 17.90
C CYS A 17 -6.97 -42.50 16.58
N GLY A 18 -6.68 -41.44 15.83
CA GLY A 18 -5.77 -41.44 14.70
C GLY A 18 -4.72 -40.37 14.92
N ASN A 19 -3.54 -40.81 15.33
CA ASN A 19 -2.37 -40.02 15.70
C ASN A 19 -1.95 -39.11 14.53
N GLY A 20 -2.37 -37.85 14.58
CA GLY A 20 -1.96 -36.82 13.63
C GLY A 20 -1.55 -35.61 14.44
N SER A 21 -0.30 -35.61 14.94
CA SER A 21 0.34 -34.44 15.51
C SER A 21 0.10 -33.27 14.55
N LYS A 22 -0.80 -32.37 14.94
CA LYS A 22 -0.87 -31.05 14.34
C LYS A 22 0.44 -30.39 14.74
N GLU A 23 1.44 -30.50 13.86
CA GLU A 23 2.66 -29.72 13.96
C GLU A 23 2.26 -28.27 14.16
N ASP A 24 2.68 -27.69 15.29
CA ASP A 24 2.58 -26.27 15.53
C ASP A 24 3.14 -25.52 14.31
N PRO A 25 2.47 -24.50 13.77
CA PRO A 25 3.01 -23.73 12.65
C PRO A 25 4.39 -23.15 12.96
N ALA A 26 4.74 -22.98 14.24
CA ALA A 26 6.08 -22.59 14.70
C ALA A 26 7.15 -23.68 14.51
N SER A 27 6.81 -24.97 14.55
CA SER A 27 7.79 -26.06 14.40
C SER A 27 8.23 -26.31 12.96
N LYS A 28 7.52 -25.76 11.96
CA LYS A 28 7.95 -25.78 10.55
C LYS A 28 9.02 -24.73 10.23
N PHE A 29 9.09 -23.64 10.97
CA PHE A 29 10.10 -22.59 10.77
C PHE A 29 11.44 -22.88 11.46
N LEU A 30 11.44 -23.72 12.50
CA LEU A 30 12.65 -24.14 13.22
C LEU A 30 13.59 -25.05 12.40
N LYS A 31 13.16 -25.54 11.24
CA LYS A 31 13.97 -26.41 10.35
C LYS A 31 14.04 -25.91 8.90
N ALA A 32 13.63 -24.67 8.63
CA ALA A 32 13.76 -24.10 7.29
C ALA A 32 15.24 -23.79 7.01
N SER A 33 15.77 -24.35 5.92
CA SER A 33 17.11 -24.01 5.47
C SER A 33 17.15 -22.54 5.04
N CYS A 34 17.93 -21.71 5.71
CA CYS A 34 18.04 -20.29 5.41
C CYS A 34 19.36 -19.97 4.70
N LYS A 35 19.38 -18.90 3.90
CA LYS A 35 20.59 -18.37 3.24
C LYS A 35 20.98 -16.98 3.76
N SER A 36 20.06 -16.32 4.47
CA SER A 36 20.23 -15.04 5.12
C SER A 36 19.17 -14.91 6.21
N ASP A 37 19.36 -13.97 7.13
CA ASP A 37 18.41 -13.67 8.20
C ASP A 37 17.01 -13.32 7.66
N ASP A 38 16.92 -12.75 6.45
CA ASP A 38 15.66 -12.40 5.78
C ASP A 38 14.77 -13.61 5.46
N ALA A 39 15.35 -14.81 5.36
CA ALA A 39 14.61 -16.05 5.15
C ALA A 39 13.99 -16.58 6.45
N CYS A 40 14.36 -16.02 7.61
CA CYS A 40 13.86 -16.39 8.92
C CYS A 40 12.71 -15.47 9.37
N ALA A 41 11.78 -16.03 10.15
CA ALA A 41 10.71 -15.28 10.78
C ALA A 41 11.25 -14.20 11.72
N GLU A 42 10.44 -13.19 12.01
CA GLU A 42 10.80 -12.12 12.95
C GLU A 42 11.22 -12.70 14.32
N GLY A 43 12.37 -12.25 14.85
CA GLY A 43 12.98 -12.79 16.07
C GLY A 43 13.86 -14.03 15.88
N PHE A 44 14.15 -14.42 14.63
CA PHE A 44 15.08 -15.49 14.28
C PHE A 44 16.16 -15.00 13.30
N VAL A 45 17.37 -15.53 13.45
CA VAL A 45 18.56 -15.25 12.62
C VAL A 45 19.01 -16.54 11.95
N CYS A 46 19.62 -16.40 10.78
CA CYS A 46 20.13 -17.53 10.03
C CYS A 46 21.53 -17.90 10.51
N GLN A 47 21.64 -19.03 11.20
CA GLN A 47 22.93 -19.58 11.60
C GLN A 47 23.38 -20.61 10.58
N ILE A 48 24.45 -20.30 9.84
CA ILE A 48 25.07 -21.21 8.87
C ILE A 48 26.09 -22.08 9.59
N THR A 49 25.87 -23.39 9.59
CA THR A 49 26.82 -24.39 10.08
C THR A 49 27.03 -25.41 8.97
N ASP A 50 28.29 -25.63 8.58
CA ASP A 50 28.67 -26.59 7.53
C ASP A 50 27.91 -26.41 6.19
N GLY A 51 27.71 -25.15 5.78
CA GLY A 51 27.04 -24.82 4.51
C GLY A 51 25.51 -24.95 4.52
N ASN A 52 24.91 -25.35 5.64
CA ASN A 52 23.46 -25.39 5.84
C ASN A 52 23.03 -24.31 6.84
N GLY A 53 22.23 -23.35 6.40
CA GLY A 53 21.68 -22.34 7.29
C GLY A 53 20.43 -22.85 8.02
N THR A 54 20.32 -22.60 9.31
CA THR A 54 19.12 -22.88 10.11
C THR A 54 18.66 -21.62 10.83
N CYS A 55 17.34 -21.39 10.87
CA CYS A 55 16.76 -20.27 11.59
C CYS A 55 16.74 -20.54 13.09
N VAL A 56 17.61 -19.87 13.84
CA VAL A 56 17.69 -19.96 15.29
C VAL A 56 17.14 -18.69 15.93
N LYS A 57 16.57 -18.80 17.12
CA LYS A 57 16.03 -17.63 17.83
C LYS A 57 17.17 -16.66 18.16
N GLY A 58 17.06 -15.42 17.74
CA GLY A 58 18.10 -14.41 17.93
C GLY A 58 17.68 -13.04 17.38
N GLU A 59 18.32 -11.98 17.86
CA GLU A 59 18.06 -10.63 17.35
C GLU A 59 18.98 -10.33 16.17
N ARG A 60 18.39 -9.85 15.07
CA ARG A 60 19.17 -9.30 13.94
C ARG A 60 20.00 -8.13 14.41
N SER A 61 21.22 -8.00 13.91
CA SER A 61 22.11 -6.91 14.33
C SER A 61 21.47 -5.55 14.01
N LYS A 62 21.69 -4.55 14.87
CA LYS A 62 21.22 -3.17 14.62
C LYS A 62 21.80 -2.59 13.33
N ALA A 63 22.98 -3.07 12.91
CA ALA A 63 23.61 -2.68 11.65
C ALA A 63 22.85 -3.22 10.43
N ASP A 64 22.37 -4.47 10.48
CA ASP A 64 21.60 -5.07 9.39
C ASP A 64 20.21 -4.44 9.26
N GLN A 65 19.56 -4.14 10.39
CA GLN A 65 18.29 -3.41 10.39
C GLN A 65 18.44 -1.99 9.81
N ALA A 66 19.52 -1.28 10.16
CA ALA A 66 19.80 0.04 9.62
C ALA A 66 20.17 0.01 8.12
N ALA A 67 20.95 -0.97 7.68
CA ALA A 67 21.30 -1.16 6.28
C ALA A 67 20.05 -1.47 5.44
N LYS A 68 19.13 -2.30 5.95
CA LYS A 68 17.86 -2.60 5.29
C LYS A 68 16.94 -1.38 5.19
N ALA A 69 16.77 -0.64 6.28
CA ALA A 69 16.00 0.60 6.27
C ALA A 69 16.56 1.62 5.26
N LYS A 70 17.88 1.71 5.15
CA LYS A 70 18.56 2.58 4.18
C LYS A 70 18.34 2.10 2.74
N ALA A 71 18.50 0.80 2.47
CA ALA A 71 18.28 0.22 1.14
C ALA A 71 16.82 0.37 0.68
N GLU A 72 15.85 0.16 1.58
CA GLU A 72 14.44 0.36 1.28
C GLU A 72 14.11 1.85 1.03
N ALA A 73 14.70 2.76 1.79
CA ALA A 73 14.54 4.20 1.56
C ALA A 73 15.14 4.64 0.21
N GLU A 74 16.32 4.13 -0.15
CA GLU A 74 16.97 4.40 -1.44
C GLU A 74 16.17 3.80 -2.60
N GLU A 75 15.64 2.58 -2.46
CA GLU A 75 14.81 1.96 -3.49
C GLU A 75 13.49 2.72 -3.67
N ARG A 76 12.85 3.16 -2.58
CA ARG A 76 11.65 4.01 -2.65
C ARG A 76 11.96 5.34 -3.33
N ALA A 77 13.05 6.00 -2.96
CA ALA A 77 13.49 7.24 -3.58
C ALA A 77 13.77 7.05 -5.08
N ARG A 78 14.41 5.94 -5.48
CA ARG A 78 14.68 5.63 -6.89
C ARG A 78 13.39 5.36 -7.67
N LYS A 79 12.44 4.62 -7.09
CA LYS A 79 11.12 4.37 -7.70
C LYS A 79 10.30 5.65 -7.83
N GLU A 80 10.38 6.56 -6.87
CA GLU A 80 9.73 7.87 -6.95
C GLU A 80 10.39 8.79 -7.97
N ALA A 81 11.72 8.82 -8.03
CA ALA A 81 12.45 9.57 -9.04
C ALA A 81 12.13 9.08 -10.46
N ALA A 82 12.10 7.76 -10.67
CA ALA A 82 11.75 7.17 -11.97
C ALA A 82 10.31 7.49 -12.41
N LYS A 83 9.37 7.72 -11.48
CA LYS A 83 8.01 8.18 -11.81
C LYS A 83 7.97 9.65 -12.25
N ARG A 84 9.02 10.42 -11.95
CA ARG A 84 9.13 11.84 -12.31
C ARG A 84 9.84 12.06 -13.65
N GLU A 85 10.33 11.01 -14.30
CA GLU A 85 10.95 11.08 -15.61
C GLU A 85 9.90 11.05 -16.74
N THR A 86 9.97 12.03 -17.65
CA THR A 86 9.18 12.05 -18.89
C THR A 86 9.78 11.09 -19.92
N LYS A 87 8.96 10.21 -20.49
CA LYS A 87 9.40 9.30 -21.57
C LYS A 87 9.32 9.99 -22.94
N PRO A 88 9.99 9.45 -23.98
CA PRO A 88 9.81 9.92 -25.35
C PRO A 88 8.34 9.87 -25.78
N GLY A 89 7.81 10.98 -26.30
CA GLY A 89 6.39 11.11 -26.66
C GLY A 89 5.44 11.48 -25.51
N GLU A 90 5.98 11.67 -24.31
CA GLU A 90 5.26 12.20 -23.15
C GLU A 90 5.79 13.59 -22.78
N GLY A 91 4.94 14.38 -22.14
CA GLY A 91 5.24 15.71 -21.62
C GLY A 91 4.84 15.84 -20.15
N ARG A 92 5.23 16.99 -19.58
CA ARG A 92 4.88 17.41 -18.24
C ARG A 92 3.72 18.40 -18.29
N LEU A 93 2.73 18.23 -17.42
CA LEU A 93 1.65 19.19 -17.24
C LEU A 93 1.69 19.74 -15.82
N GLU A 94 1.96 21.03 -15.70
CA GLU A 94 1.82 21.76 -14.43
C GLU A 94 0.43 22.38 -14.37
N ALA A 95 -0.29 22.06 -13.30
CA ALA A 95 -1.64 22.51 -13.08
C ALA A 95 -1.68 23.28 -11.76
N ARG A 96 -2.05 24.56 -11.86
CA ARG A 96 -2.34 25.39 -10.69
C ARG A 96 -3.81 25.26 -10.33
N ILE A 97 -4.11 25.00 -9.07
CA ILE A 97 -5.46 24.96 -8.52
C ILE A 97 -5.73 26.21 -7.65
N CYS A 98 -6.94 26.75 -7.76
CA CYS A 98 -7.44 27.80 -6.90
C CYS A 98 -8.77 27.34 -6.27
N PRO A 99 -8.96 27.44 -4.94
CA PRO A 99 -8.01 27.87 -3.91
C PRO A 99 -6.88 26.85 -3.66
N LEU A 100 -5.86 27.28 -2.88
CA LEU A 100 -4.78 26.41 -2.36
C LEU A 100 -5.38 25.19 -1.64
N PHE A 101 -4.85 24.00 -1.91
CA PHE A 101 -5.21 22.81 -1.15
C PHE A 101 -4.44 22.77 0.16
N LYS A 102 -5.16 22.62 1.29
CA LYS A 102 -4.59 22.30 2.59
C LYS A 102 -4.77 20.81 2.86
N ASN A 103 -3.68 20.09 3.15
CA ASN A 103 -3.83 18.73 3.62
C ASN A 103 -4.25 18.75 5.10
N THR A 104 -5.42 18.19 5.37
CA THR A 104 -5.98 18.02 6.73
C THR A 104 -6.63 16.64 6.80
N PRO A 105 -6.78 16.04 8.00
CA PRO A 105 -7.26 14.67 8.13
C PRO A 105 -8.61 14.39 7.46
N GLU A 106 -9.49 15.39 7.41
CA GLU A 106 -10.82 15.28 6.81
C GLU A 106 -10.89 15.73 5.35
N ALA A 107 -9.86 16.41 4.83
CA ALA A 107 -9.87 16.93 3.47
C ALA A 107 -9.49 15.85 2.45
N ILE A 108 -10.29 15.75 1.39
CA ILE A 108 -9.97 14.96 0.22
C ILE A 108 -9.86 15.87 -1.00
N GLY A 109 -8.87 15.62 -1.84
CA GLY A 109 -8.63 16.39 -3.04
C GLY A 109 -8.11 15.48 -4.15
N THR A 110 -8.67 15.59 -5.35
CA THR A 110 -8.18 14.90 -6.53
C THR A 110 -8.17 15.84 -7.73
N LEU A 111 -7.02 15.91 -8.40
CA LEU A 111 -6.84 16.59 -9.67
C LEU A 111 -6.91 15.56 -10.80
N ILE A 112 -7.71 15.88 -11.81
CA ILE A 112 -8.00 15.01 -12.95
C ILE A 112 -7.53 15.72 -14.20
N ALA A 113 -6.60 15.11 -14.95
CA ALA A 113 -6.23 15.54 -16.29
C ALA A 113 -6.82 14.57 -17.31
N LYS A 114 -7.73 15.06 -18.15
CA LYS A 114 -8.40 14.29 -19.20
C LYS A 114 -7.88 14.69 -20.57
N HIS A 115 -7.32 13.74 -21.31
CA HIS A 115 -6.86 13.99 -22.68
C HIS A 115 -8.06 14.24 -23.59
N VAL A 116 -8.08 15.36 -24.30
CA VAL A 116 -9.25 15.82 -25.08
C VAL A 116 -9.58 14.85 -26.22
N GLU A 117 -8.57 14.33 -26.92
CA GLU A 117 -8.80 13.48 -28.10
C GLU A 117 -9.13 12.02 -27.74
N THR A 118 -8.54 11.49 -26.67
CA THR A 118 -8.64 10.06 -26.33
C THR A 118 -9.60 9.81 -25.17
N GLY A 119 -10.00 10.87 -24.45
CA GLY A 119 -10.81 10.79 -23.24
C GLY A 119 -10.12 10.14 -22.04
N LYS A 120 -8.83 9.76 -22.16
CA LYS A 120 -8.10 9.08 -21.09
C LYS A 120 -7.85 10.03 -19.92
N GLU A 121 -8.18 9.58 -18.72
CA GLU A 121 -8.03 10.35 -17.48
C GLU A 121 -6.80 9.89 -16.68
N THR A 122 -6.11 10.86 -16.08
CA THR A 122 -4.99 10.65 -15.14
C THR A 122 -5.25 11.45 -13.88
N TYR A 123 -4.90 10.87 -12.72
CA TYR A 123 -5.31 11.38 -11.42
C TYR A 123 -4.10 11.69 -10.53
N ILE A 124 -4.16 12.79 -9.80
CA ILE A 124 -3.30 13.10 -8.66
C ILE A 124 -4.19 13.23 -7.43
N HIS A 125 -3.93 12.42 -6.40
CA HIS A 125 -4.59 12.57 -5.10
C HIS A 125 -3.78 13.57 -4.26
N LEU A 126 -4.36 14.74 -4.01
CA LEU A 126 -3.63 15.88 -3.43
C LEU A 126 -3.07 15.55 -2.03
N ALA A 127 -3.79 14.78 -1.22
CA ALA A 127 -3.35 14.36 0.11
C ALA A 127 -2.10 13.46 0.11
N ARG A 128 -1.72 12.87 -1.03
CA ARG A 128 -0.48 12.10 -1.17
C ARG A 128 0.73 12.96 -1.56
N GLU A 129 0.47 14.09 -2.21
CA GLU A 129 1.52 14.99 -2.69
C GLU A 129 1.82 16.12 -1.71
N VAL A 130 0.83 16.52 -0.90
CA VAL A 130 0.94 17.61 0.07
C VAL A 130 1.18 17.03 1.47
N PRO A 131 2.27 17.37 2.18
CA PRO A 131 2.47 16.96 3.56
C PRO A 131 1.32 17.37 4.49
N ASP A 132 1.04 16.59 5.53
CA ASP A 132 -0.04 16.90 6.48
C ASP A 132 0.18 18.27 7.15
N GLY A 133 -0.89 19.06 7.25
CA GLY A 133 -0.87 20.43 7.77
C GLY A 133 -0.31 21.50 6.82
N SER A 134 0.24 21.12 5.66
CA SER A 134 0.81 22.05 4.69
C SER A 134 -0.18 22.45 3.57
N TRP A 135 0.23 23.41 2.74
CA TRP A 135 -0.57 23.98 1.67
C TRP A 135 0.18 23.96 0.34
N GLN A 136 -0.51 23.70 -0.77
CA GLN A 136 0.04 23.73 -2.11
C GLN A 136 -1.02 24.08 -3.16
N ASP A 137 -0.65 24.85 -4.18
CA ASP A 137 -1.51 25.23 -5.31
C ASP A 137 -1.02 24.68 -6.66
N VAL A 138 0.27 24.36 -6.81
CA VAL A 138 0.81 23.83 -8.08
C VAL A 138 1.07 22.33 -7.98
N PHE A 139 0.49 21.57 -8.89
CA PHE A 139 0.65 20.11 -9.00
C PHE A 139 1.17 19.74 -10.37
N THR A 140 1.97 18.69 -10.44
CA THR A 140 2.68 18.31 -11.66
C THR A 140 2.34 16.88 -12.04
N PHE A 141 1.74 16.71 -13.21
CA PHE A 141 1.69 15.42 -13.89
C PHE A 141 3.02 15.24 -14.64
N TRP A 142 3.86 14.35 -14.12
CA TRP A 142 5.23 14.17 -14.61
C TRP A 142 5.33 13.46 -15.96
N SER A 143 4.33 12.68 -16.33
CA SER A 143 4.35 11.86 -17.54
C SER A 143 2.92 11.72 -18.05
N LEU A 144 2.62 12.44 -19.13
CA LEU A 144 1.36 12.40 -19.86
C LEU A 144 1.65 12.36 -21.36
N PRO A 145 0.88 11.64 -22.19
CA PRO A 145 0.96 11.75 -23.64
C PRO A 145 0.88 13.22 -24.11
N VAL A 146 1.65 13.60 -25.13
CA VAL A 146 1.57 14.96 -25.67
C VAL A 146 0.18 15.19 -26.29
N GLY A 147 -0.47 16.29 -25.91
CA GLY A 147 -1.78 16.66 -26.44
C GLY A 147 -2.48 17.71 -25.59
N GLN A 148 -3.75 17.96 -25.89
CA GLN A 148 -4.59 18.88 -25.13
C GLN A 148 -5.29 18.16 -23.98
N TYR A 149 -5.40 18.85 -22.84
CA TYR A 149 -6.00 18.31 -21.63
C TYR A 149 -7.04 19.25 -21.04
N GLU A 150 -8.15 18.69 -20.60
CA GLU A 150 -9.08 19.32 -19.67
C GLU A 150 -8.66 18.96 -18.24
N VAL A 151 -8.40 19.96 -17.41
CA VAL A 151 -7.97 19.76 -16.01
C VAL A 151 -9.10 20.15 -15.07
N THR A 152 -9.52 19.22 -14.23
CA THR A 152 -10.57 19.44 -13.23
C THR A 152 -10.04 19.13 -11.84
N ALA A 153 -10.28 20.04 -10.88
CA ALA A 153 -10.01 19.81 -9.48
C ALA A 153 -11.31 19.48 -8.73
N THR A 154 -11.27 18.40 -7.96
CA THR A 154 -12.37 17.93 -7.11
C THR A 154 -11.93 17.94 -5.66
N TYR A 155 -12.79 18.45 -4.79
CA TYR A 155 -12.51 18.61 -3.37
C TYR A 155 -13.65 18.05 -2.57
N GLY A 156 -13.36 17.60 -1.38
CA GLY A 156 -14.38 17.14 -0.46
C GLY A 156 -13.92 17.16 0.97
N ILE A 157 -14.88 16.95 1.85
CA ILE A 157 -14.65 16.80 3.29
C ILE A 157 -15.30 15.48 3.70
N GLN A 158 -14.58 14.70 4.50
CA GLN A 158 -15.10 13.48 5.10
C GLN A 158 -15.81 13.83 6.42
N VAL A 159 -17.14 13.71 6.45
CA VAL A 159 -17.95 13.93 7.65
C VAL A 159 -18.55 12.60 8.09
N ARG A 160 -18.12 12.10 9.26
CA ARG A 160 -18.66 10.87 9.89
C ARG A 160 -18.73 9.66 8.92
N GLY A 161 -17.70 9.48 8.09
CA GLY A 161 -17.60 8.37 7.14
C GLY A 161 -18.32 8.58 5.80
N ARG A 162 -18.99 9.73 5.57
CA ARG A 162 -19.49 10.13 4.25
C ARG A 162 -18.56 11.18 3.64
N ALA A 163 -18.22 11.00 2.37
CA ALA A 163 -17.47 11.97 1.60
C ALA A 163 -18.44 12.80 0.75
N GLU A 164 -18.45 14.11 0.94
CA GLU A 164 -19.14 15.03 0.05
C GLU A 164 -18.10 15.65 -0.89
N VAL A 165 -18.29 15.47 -2.20
CA VAL A 165 -17.34 15.92 -3.22
C VAL A 165 -17.97 17.00 -4.08
N VAL A 166 -17.28 18.12 -4.23
CA VAL A 166 -17.66 19.26 -5.05
C VAL A 166 -16.60 19.51 -6.12
N LYS A 167 -17.06 19.89 -7.33
CA LYS A 167 -16.18 20.41 -8.38
C LYS A 167 -15.95 21.88 -8.12
N LEU A 168 -14.70 22.30 -7.94
CA LEU A 168 -14.38 23.72 -7.84
C LEU A 168 -14.18 24.30 -9.23
N LYS A 169 -14.76 25.47 -9.46
CA LYS A 169 -14.49 26.30 -10.64
C LYS A 169 -13.57 27.43 -10.20
N CYS A 170 -12.45 27.60 -10.91
CA CYS A 170 -11.63 28.79 -10.78
C CYS A 170 -12.27 29.90 -11.62
N HIS A 171 -12.39 31.10 -11.05
CA HIS A 171 -12.76 32.32 -11.77
C HIS A 171 -11.51 33.05 -12.24
#